data_AF-A0A0F8ZE13-F1
#
_entry.id   AF-A0A0F8ZE13-F1
#
_cell.length_a   1.000
_cell.length_b   1.000
_cell.length_c   1.000
_cell.angle_alpha   90.00
_cell.angle_beta   90.00
_cell.angle_gamma   90.00
#
_symmetry.space_group_name_H-M   'P 1'
#
loop_
_entity.id
_entity.type
_entity.pdbx_description
1 polymer ?
#
loop_
_entity_poly.entity_id
_entity_poly.type
_entity_poly.pdbx_seq_one_letter_code
_entity_poly.pdbx_strand_id
1 'polypeptide(L)'
;LAYDSESGGGFIRGKDLRQKLGWKMLPSTSFGVEVVEGEAVLRGSGFGHGVGLSQWSALEMALKGKKYTEILSHFYPGAEITRNEGI
;
A
#
# COMPACT_ATOMS: atom_id res chain seq x y z
N LEU A 1 -0.09 -0.70 23.15
CA LEU A 1 -1.32 0.07 23.45
C LEU A 1 -2.30 -0.89 24.08
N ALA A 2 -2.81 -0.48 25.24
CA ALA A 2 -3.47 -1.31 26.24
C ALA A 2 -4.80 -1.90 25.76
N TYR A 3 -5.09 -3.11 26.23
CA TYR A 3 -6.39 -3.77 26.15
C TYR A 3 -7.16 -3.33 27.40
N ASP A 4 -8.22 -2.55 27.21
CA ASP A 4 -9.16 -2.19 28.27
C ASP A 4 -10.26 -3.25 28.31
N SER A 5 -10.31 -4.01 29.39
CA SER A 5 -11.10 -5.24 29.51
C SER A 5 -12.58 -5.01 29.83
N GLU A 6 -13.05 -3.76 29.92
CA GLU A 6 -14.43 -3.46 30.34
C GLU A 6 -15.37 -3.07 29.19
N SER A 7 -14.86 -2.98 27.96
CA SER A 7 -15.65 -2.87 26.73
C SER A 7 -15.13 -3.95 25.80
N GLY A 8 -15.96 -4.88 25.31
CA GLY A 8 -15.51 -6.04 24.50
C GLY A 8 -14.86 -5.73 23.13
N GLY A 9 -14.23 -4.57 22.95
CA GLY A 9 -13.51 -4.15 21.75
C GLY A 9 -11.99 -4.33 21.90
N GLY A 10 -11.39 -4.99 20.91
CA GLY A 10 -9.93 -5.01 20.73
C GLY A 10 -9.51 -4.13 19.54
N PHE A 11 -8.34 -3.51 19.62
CA PHE A 11 -7.76 -2.76 18.50
C PHE A 11 -6.84 -3.65 17.68
N ILE A 12 -6.98 -3.61 16.36
CA ILE A 12 -6.05 -4.23 15.41
C ILE A 12 -5.51 -3.18 14.44
N ARG A 13 -4.20 -3.21 14.17
CA ARG A 13 -3.62 -2.32 13.15
C ARG A 13 -4.02 -2.81 11.76
N GLY A 14 -4.26 -1.90 10.83
CA GLY A 14 -4.65 -2.26 9.45
C GLY A 14 -3.66 -3.21 8.77
N LYS A 15 -2.35 -3.08 9.04
CA LYS A 15 -1.32 -4.02 8.55
C LYS A 15 -1.49 -5.44 9.08
N ASP A 16 -1.84 -5.57 10.37
CA ASP A 16 -2.00 -6.86 11.04
C ASP A 16 -3.31 -7.52 10.57
N LEU A 17 -4.37 -6.71 10.40
CA LEU A 17 -5.63 -7.15 9.79
C LEU A 17 -5.40 -7.67 8.36
N ARG A 18 -4.67 -6.92 7.54
CA ARG A 18 -4.29 -7.31 6.18
C ARG A 18 -3.48 -8.59 6.13
N GLN A 19 -2.53 -8.76 7.03
CA GLN A 19 -1.74 -9.98 7.12
C GLN A 19 -2.62 -11.19 7.47
N LYS A 20 -3.62 -11.02 8.34
CA LYS A 20 -4.55 -12.08 8.73
C LYS A 20 -5.56 -12.46 7.63
N LEU A 21 -6.14 -11.47 6.95
CA LEU A 21 -7.11 -11.70 5.87
C LEU A 21 -6.45 -12.11 4.54
N GLY A 22 -5.17 -11.77 4.38
CA GLY A 22 -4.39 -12.05 3.18
C GLY A 22 -4.58 -11.00 2.08
N TRP A 23 -3.56 -10.90 1.25
CA TRP A 23 -3.41 -9.87 0.21
C TRP A 23 -4.42 -9.96 -0.94
N LYS A 24 -5.09 -11.11 -1.09
CA LYS A 24 -6.19 -11.29 -2.05
C LYS A 24 -7.50 -10.66 -1.55
N MET A 25 -7.78 -10.73 -0.25
CA MET A 25 -9.00 -10.19 0.35
C MET A 25 -8.86 -8.73 0.76
N LEU A 26 -7.67 -8.32 1.23
CA LEU A 26 -7.37 -6.94 1.60
C LEU A 26 -6.12 -6.45 0.84
N PRO A 27 -6.29 -5.97 -0.40
CA PRO A 27 -5.18 -5.64 -1.31
C PRO A 27 -4.26 -4.51 -0.85
N SER A 28 -4.73 -3.62 0.03
CA SER A 28 -4.00 -2.47 0.57
C SER A 28 -4.43 -2.16 2.00
N THR A 29 -3.73 -1.25 2.68
CA THR A 29 -4.19 -0.67 3.96
C THR A 29 -5.03 0.59 3.78
N SER A 30 -5.35 0.96 2.53
CA SER A 30 -6.19 2.11 2.19
C SER A 30 -7.63 1.63 1.98
N PHE A 31 -8.36 1.49 3.08
CA PHE A 31 -9.75 1.07 3.09
C PHE A 31 -10.54 1.75 4.21
N GLY A 32 -11.83 1.93 3.99
CA GLY A 32 -12.83 2.21 5.01
C GLY A 32 -13.61 0.93 5.36
N VAL A 33 -14.32 0.98 6.49
CA VAL A 33 -15.21 -0.09 6.95
C VAL A 33 -16.60 0.49 7.12
N GLU A 34 -17.59 -0.15 6.51
CA GLU A 34 -19.00 0.17 6.63
C GLU A 34 -19.74 -1.05 7.18
N VAL A 35 -20.72 -0.86 8.06
CA VAL A 35 -21.61 -1.94 8.49
C VAL A 35 -22.90 -1.84 7.71
N VAL A 36 -23.21 -2.86 6.92
CA VAL A 36 -24.40 -2.93 6.07
C VAL A 36 -25.12 -4.22 6.39
N GLU A 37 -26.37 -4.13 6.85
CA GLU A 37 -27.22 -5.31 7.18
C GLU A 37 -26.57 -6.30 8.17
N GLY A 38 -25.73 -5.79 9.08
CA GLY A 38 -25.01 -6.62 10.06
C GLY A 38 -23.69 -7.21 9.55
N GLU A 39 -23.32 -6.96 8.29
CA GLU A 39 -22.04 -7.36 7.71
C GLU A 39 -21.05 -6.20 7.68
N ALA A 40 -19.77 -6.50 7.93
CA ALA A 40 -18.69 -5.53 7.75
C ALA A 40 -18.20 -5.55 6.30
N VAL A 41 -18.43 -4.44 5.59
CA VAL A 41 -18.01 -4.22 4.21
C VAL A 41 -16.75 -3.36 4.19
N LEU A 42 -15.65 -3.92 3.67
CA LEU A 42 -14.40 -3.20 3.50
C LEU A 42 -14.33 -2.63 2.08
N ARG A 43 -14.28 -1.30 1.96
CA ARG A 43 -14.14 -0.61 0.65
C ARG A 43 -12.82 0.12 0.61
N GLY A 44 -12.00 -0.15 -0.40
CA GLY A 44 -10.67 0.42 -0.49
C GLY A 44 -10.12 0.48 -1.91
N SER A 45 -8.91 0.99 -2.03
CA SER A 45 -8.23 1.20 -3.31
C SER A 45 -6.75 0.83 -3.24
N GLY A 46 -6.17 0.59 -4.41
CA GLY A 46 -4.75 0.27 -4.57
C GLY A 46 -4.41 -1.19 -4.25
N PHE A 47 -3.18 -1.57 -4.60
CA PHE A 47 -2.62 -2.90 -4.37
C PHE A 47 -1.16 -2.76 -3.95
N GLY A 48 -0.78 -3.36 -2.82
CA GLY A 48 0.58 -3.28 -2.28
C GLY A 48 0.70 -2.37 -1.05
N HIS A 49 1.91 -2.01 -0.66
CA HIS A 49 2.17 -1.28 0.59
C HIS A 49 2.14 0.25 0.43
N GLY A 50 2.05 0.76 -0.80
CA GLY A 50 1.86 2.19 -1.07
C GLY A 50 3.07 3.07 -0.83
N VAL A 51 4.29 2.53 -0.85
CA VAL A 51 5.54 3.29 -0.64
C VAL A 51 6.46 3.12 -1.85
N GLY A 52 7.08 4.20 -2.30
CA GLY A 52 8.02 4.19 -3.43
C GLY A 52 7.31 4.11 -4.78
N LEU A 53 7.81 3.26 -5.67
CA LEU A 53 7.38 3.13 -7.06
C LEU A 53 5.99 2.49 -7.20
N SER A 54 5.00 3.27 -7.67
CA SER A 54 3.75 2.72 -8.20
C SER A 54 3.99 2.14 -9.59
N GLN A 55 3.88 0.82 -9.74
CA GLN A 55 4.12 0.13 -11.02
C GLN A 55 3.15 0.61 -12.12
N TRP A 56 1.89 0.85 -11.78
CA TRP A 56 0.88 1.34 -12.71
C TRP A 56 1.16 2.77 -13.19
N SER A 57 1.53 3.65 -12.26
CA SER A 57 1.88 5.03 -12.59
C SER A 57 3.19 5.10 -13.38
N ALA A 58 4.16 4.23 -13.07
CA ALA A 58 5.40 4.09 -13.84
C ALA A 58 5.13 3.62 -15.27
N LEU A 59 4.22 2.65 -15.46
CA LEU A 59 3.77 2.22 -16.77
C LEU A 59 3.11 3.37 -17.54
N GLU A 60 2.21 4.12 -16.90
CA GLU A 60 1.56 5.28 -17.53
C GLU A 60 2.59 6.34 -17.96
N MET A 61 3.58 6.64 -17.11
CA MET A 61 4.67 7.56 -17.46
C MET A 61 5.48 7.04 -18.66
N ALA A 62 5.81 5.75 -18.68
CA ALA A 62 6.52 5.13 -19.80
C ALA A 62 5.70 5.19 -21.11
N LEU A 63 4.39 4.94 -21.05
CA LEU A 63 3.48 5.09 -22.18
C LEU A 63 3.39 6.54 -22.68
N LYS A 64 3.62 7.53 -21.82
CA LYS A 64 3.78 8.95 -22.17
C LYS A 64 5.20 9.32 -22.64
N GLY A 65 6.07 8.34 -22.86
CA GLY A 65 7.42 8.52 -23.39
C GLY A 65 8.49 8.89 -22.37
N LYS A 66 8.19 8.84 -21.07
CA LYS A 66 9.19 9.10 -20.02
C LYS A 66 10.23 7.99 -19.95
N LYS A 67 11.49 8.37 -19.81
CA LYS A 67 12.59 7.42 -19.62
C LYS A 67 12.60 6.89 -18.18
N TYR A 68 13.21 5.72 -17.97
CA TYR A 68 13.32 5.13 -16.63
C TYR A 68 13.97 6.07 -15.62
N THR A 69 14.94 6.91 -16.04
CA THR A 69 15.58 7.90 -15.17
C THR A 69 14.61 8.97 -14.67
N GLU A 70 13.71 9.46 -15.54
CA GLU A 70 12.66 10.43 -15.18
C GLU A 70 11.62 9.79 -14.26
N ILE A 71 11.24 8.54 -14.53
CA ILE A 71 10.29 7.77 -13.70
C ILE A 71 10.87 7.57 -12.30
N LEU A 72 12.11 7.06 -12.19
CA LEU A 72 12.74 6.82 -10.90
C LEU A 72 12.94 8.13 -10.12
N SER A 73 13.32 9.22 -10.78
CA SER A 73 13.47 10.53 -10.14
C SER A 73 12.15 11.07 -9.58
N HIS A 74 11.00 10.72 -10.19
CA HIS A 74 9.68 11.08 -9.68
C HIS A 74 9.31 10.30 -8.39
N PHE A 75 9.58 9.00 -8.35
CA PHE A 75 9.24 8.15 -7.21
C PHE A 75 10.26 8.17 -6.07
N TYR A 76 11.51 8.53 -6.37
CA TYR A 76 12.62 8.59 -5.42
C TYR A 76 13.37 9.93 -5.55
N PRO A 77 12.77 11.05 -5.11
CA PRO A 77 13.42 12.36 -5.20
C PRO A 77 14.75 12.38 -4.44
N GLY A 78 15.80 12.85 -5.10
CA GLY A 78 17.15 12.91 -4.54
C GLY A 78 17.94 11.60 -4.61
N ALA A 79 17.38 10.53 -5.17
CA ALA A 79 18.14 9.31 -5.42
C ALA A 79 19.08 9.48 -6.64
N GLU A 80 20.28 8.89 -6.56
CA GLU A 80 21.23 8.84 -7.65
C GLU A 80 21.28 7.44 -8.28
N ILE A 81 21.35 7.40 -9.61
CA ILE A 81 21.50 6.15 -10.34
C ILE A 81 23.00 5.89 -10.52
N THR A 82 23.50 4.87 -9.84
CA THR A 82 24.89 4.42 -9.98
C THR A 82 24.94 3.07 -10.68
N ARG A 83 26.00 2.84 -11.46
CA ARG A 83 26.30 1.51 -11.97
C ARG A 83 26.92 0.72 -10.83
N ASN A 84 26.37 -0.46 -10.54
CA ASN A 84 27.03 -1.37 -9.61
C ASN A 84 28.28 -1.95 -10.32
N GLU A 85 29.45 -1.43 -9.99
CA GLU A 85 30.75 -2.02 -10.34
C GLU A 85 31.00 -3.13 -9.30
N GLY A 86 30.53 -4.34 -9.59
CA GLY A 86 30.46 -5.44 -8.63
C GLY A 86 31.77 -5.70 -7.87
N ILE A 87 31.63 -6.15 -6.62
CA ILE A 87 32.65 -6.86 -5.84
C ILE A 87 32.66 -8.31 -6.28
#